data_AF-A0A0Q5YRM4-F1
#
_entry.id   AF-A0A0Q5YRM4-F1
#
_cell.length_a   1.000
_cell.length_b   1.000
_cell.length_c   1.000
_cell.angle_alpha   90.00
_cell.angle_beta   90.00
_cell.angle_gamma   90.00
#
_symmetry.space_group_name_H-M   'P 1'
#
loop_
_entity.id
_entity.type
_entity.pdbx_description
1 polymer ?
#
loop_
_entity_poly.entity_id
_entity_poly.type
_entity_poly.pdbx_seq_one_letter_code
_entity_poly.pdbx_strand_id
1 'polypeptide(L)'
;MAALSEAASLMRVLAEPAVPGESVKAAIYRAARATGLPAGLCKRLWYGEARRIDADTMDQIRSAAARDRQALENAVVTRDALLARLAACEAALGLQDAHDHRPVGADAGGSARARHRPMA
;
A
#
# COMPACT_ATOMS: atom_id res chain seq x y z
N MET A 1 -11.06 18.42 19.60
CA MET A 1 -11.36 17.76 18.30
C MET A 1 -10.14 17.11 17.65
N ALA A 2 -8.91 17.59 17.86
CA ALA A 2 -7.70 17.07 17.22
C ALA A 2 -7.45 15.55 17.41
N ALA A 3 -7.69 15.00 18.61
CA ALA A 3 -7.45 13.58 18.87
C ALA A 3 -8.35 12.63 18.05
N LEU A 4 -9.61 13.00 17.82
CA LEU A 4 -10.53 12.18 17.01
C LEU A 4 -10.17 12.22 15.53
N SER A 5 -9.77 13.39 15.02
CA SER A 5 -9.27 13.50 13.64
C SER A 5 -7.95 12.77 13.46
N GLU A 6 -7.05 12.83 14.45
CA GLU A 6 -5.78 12.08 14.45
C GLU A 6 -6.05 10.57 14.42
N ALA A 7 -6.95 10.08 15.28
CA ALA A 7 -7.33 8.67 15.31
C ALA A 7 -7.91 8.22 13.96
N ALA A 8 -8.81 9.01 13.35
CA ALA A 8 -9.39 8.69 12.04
C ALA A 8 -8.33 8.64 10.93
N SER A 9 -7.34 9.54 10.96
CA SER A 9 -6.22 9.52 10.02
C SER A 9 -5.33 8.30 10.22
N LEU A 10 -4.97 7.98 11.47
CA LEU A 10 -4.16 6.78 11.78
C LEU A 10 -4.89 5.48 11.40
N MET A 11 -6.22 5.41 11.53
CA MET A 11 -6.99 4.26 11.05
C MET A 11 -6.82 4.03 9.55
N ARG A 12 -6.77 5.11 8.75
CA ARG A 12 -6.57 5.01 7.29
C ARG A 12 -5.16 4.53 6.97
N VAL A 13 -4.16 5.06 7.66
CA VAL A 13 -2.76 4.62 7.52
C VAL A 13 -2.64 3.12 7.84
N LEU A 14 -3.22 2.68 8.96
CA LEU A 14 -3.19 1.28 9.40
C LEU A 14 -4.02 0.32 8.54
N ALA A 15 -4.81 0.85 7.60
CA ALA A 15 -5.55 0.04 6.65
C ALA A 15 -4.75 -0.21 5.35
N GLU A 16 -3.62 0.46 5.14
CA GLU A 16 -2.76 0.22 4.00
C GLU A 16 -1.93 -1.07 4.16
N PRO A 17 -1.49 -1.72 3.07
CA PRO A 17 -1.80 -1.41 1.66
C PRO A 17 -3.19 -1.93 1.24
N ALA A 18 -4.05 -1.06 0.70
CA ALA A 18 -5.36 -1.43 0.18
C ALA A 18 -5.25 -2.21 -1.15
N VAL A 19 -6.08 -3.24 -1.33
CA VAL A 19 -6.14 -4.01 -2.59
C VAL A 19 -7.18 -3.37 -3.52
N PRO A 20 -6.93 -3.22 -4.84
CA PRO A 20 -7.94 -2.74 -5.77
C PRO A 20 -9.23 -3.60 -5.71
N GLY A 21 -10.38 -2.94 -5.58
CA GLY A 21 -11.68 -3.62 -5.39
C GLY A 21 -11.97 -4.05 -3.96
N GLU A 22 -11.07 -3.80 -3.00
CA GLU A 22 -11.31 -4.07 -1.59
C GLU A 22 -12.46 -3.20 -1.03
N SER A 23 -13.34 -3.81 -0.26
CA SER A 23 -14.41 -3.08 0.43
C SER A 23 -13.86 -2.25 1.59
N VAL A 24 -14.50 -1.10 1.88
CA VAL A 24 -14.17 -0.29 3.07
C VAL A 24 -14.27 -1.09 4.37
N LYS A 25 -15.19 -2.07 4.43
CA LYS A 25 -15.31 -2.97 5.58
C LYS A 25 -14.02 -3.78 5.79
N ALA A 26 -13.42 -4.30 4.72
CA ALA A 26 -12.18 -5.05 4.81
C ALA A 26 -11.01 -4.17 5.29
N ALA A 27 -10.92 -2.94 4.78
CA ALA A 27 -9.95 -1.93 5.25
C ALA A 27 -10.09 -1.64 6.76
N ILE A 28 -11.33 -1.43 7.25
CA ILE A 28 -11.60 -1.22 8.68
C ILE A 28 -11.21 -2.44 9.52
N TYR A 29 -11.50 -3.65 9.04
CA TYR A 29 -11.14 -4.88 9.75
C TYR A 29 -9.63 -5.09 9.82
N ARG A 30 -8.89 -4.63 8.80
CA ARG A 30 -7.44 -4.65 8.82
C ARG A 30 -6.87 -3.70 9.86
N ALA A 31 -7.35 -2.46 9.89
CA ALA A 31 -6.96 -1.49 10.93
C ALA A 31 -7.33 -2.01 12.34
N ALA A 32 -8.47 -2.68 12.49
CA ALA A 32 -8.86 -3.32 13.75
C ALA A 32 -7.89 -4.44 14.15
N ARG A 33 -7.43 -5.28 13.21
CA ARG A 33 -6.41 -6.30 13.48
C ARG A 33 -5.06 -5.70 13.87
N ALA A 34 -4.64 -4.61 13.22
CA ALA A 34 -3.37 -3.96 13.52
C ALA A 34 -3.34 -3.33 14.92
N THR A 35 -4.47 -2.75 15.34
CA THR A 35 -4.63 -2.07 16.63
C THR A 35 -5.06 -2.98 17.77
N GLY A 36 -5.72 -4.11 17.49
CA GLY A 36 -6.37 -4.96 18.49
C GLY A 36 -7.70 -4.40 19.00
N LEU A 37 -8.21 -3.31 18.43
CA LEU A 37 -9.45 -2.67 18.87
C LEU A 37 -10.70 -3.35 18.30
N PRO A 38 -11.86 -3.23 18.97
CA PRO A 38 -13.12 -3.73 18.44
C PRO A 38 -13.47 -3.08 17.09
N ALA A 39 -13.84 -3.89 16.10
CA ALA A 39 -14.17 -3.39 14.75
C ALA A 39 -15.28 -2.32 14.74
N GLY A 40 -16.23 -2.38 15.69
CA GLY A 40 -17.26 -1.35 15.84
C GLY A 40 -16.70 0.01 16.26
N LEU A 41 -15.69 0.04 17.14
CA LEU A 41 -15.00 1.26 17.51
C LEU A 41 -14.17 1.80 16.35
N CYS A 42 -13.42 0.94 15.65
CA CYS A 42 -12.67 1.32 14.46
C CYS A 42 -13.57 1.91 13.38
N LYS A 43 -14.75 1.32 13.14
CA LYS A 43 -15.75 1.86 12.21
C LYS A 43 -16.20 3.27 12.62
N ARG A 44 -16.51 3.47 13.90
CA ARG A 44 -16.93 4.79 14.40
C ARG A 44 -15.82 5.83 14.28
N LEU A 45 -14.58 5.45 14.57
CA LEU A 45 -13.42 6.34 14.37
C LEU A 45 -13.20 6.65 12.89
N TRP A 46 -13.34 5.65 12.01
CA TRP A 46 -13.20 5.79 10.56
C TRP A 46 -14.14 6.85 9.97
N TYR A 47 -15.41 6.78 10.35
CA TYR A 47 -16.45 7.70 9.89
C TYR A 47 -16.57 8.98 10.74
N GLY A 48 -15.76 9.14 11.79
CA GLY A 48 -15.84 10.30 12.69
C GLY A 48 -17.07 10.32 13.60
N GLU A 49 -17.75 9.18 13.78
CA GLU A 49 -18.94 9.00 14.63
C GLU A 49 -18.59 8.75 16.12
N ALA A 50 -17.30 8.65 16.44
CA ALA A 50 -16.83 8.57 17.82
C ALA A 50 -16.94 9.95 18.50
N ARG A 51 -17.64 10.01 19.64
CA ARG A 51 -17.79 11.26 20.41
C ARG A 51 -16.64 11.52 21.39
N ARG A 52 -15.99 10.44 21.83
CA ARG A 52 -14.86 10.46 22.77
C ARG A 52 -13.90 9.33 22.41
N ILE A 53 -12.63 9.55 22.69
CA ILE A 53 -11.59 8.55 22.69
C ILE A 53 -10.81 8.70 23.99
N ASP A 54 -10.55 7.59 24.66
CA ASP A 54 -9.79 7.59 25.90
C ASP A 54 -8.29 7.55 25.58
N ALA A 55 -7.45 8.07 26.50
CA ALA A 55 -6.01 8.21 26.26
C ALA A 55 -5.34 6.88 25.90
N ASP A 56 -5.65 5.80 26.64
CA ASP A 56 -5.10 4.47 26.39
C ASP A 56 -5.44 3.94 24.99
N THR A 57 -6.66 4.22 24.51
CA THR A 57 -7.06 3.85 23.15
C THR A 57 -6.23 4.62 22.12
N MET A 58 -5.99 5.91 22.36
CA MET A 58 -5.18 6.71 21.46
C MET A 58 -3.72 6.22 21.41
N ASP A 59 -3.16 5.85 22.56
CA ASP A 59 -1.79 5.33 22.64
C ASP A 59 -1.68 3.92 22.00
N GLN A 60 -2.71 3.09 22.10
CA GLN A 60 -2.80 1.84 21.34
C GLN A 60 -2.78 2.09 19.82
N ILE A 61 -3.51 3.10 19.34
CA ILE A 61 -3.52 3.44 17.91
C ILE A 61 -2.14 3.95 17.47
N ARG A 62 -1.53 4.84 18.24
CA ARG A 62 -0.20 5.40 17.92
C ARG A 62 0.89 4.33 17.93
N SER A 63 0.89 3.46 18.94
CA SER A 63 1.85 2.35 19.02
C SER A 63 1.68 1.35 17.88
N ALA A 64 0.44 1.06 17.45
CA ALA A 64 0.19 0.26 16.26
C ALA A 64 0.75 0.91 15.00
N ALA A 65 0.50 2.21 14.79
CA ALA A 65 1.00 2.94 13.63
C ALA A 65 2.53 3.02 13.59
N ALA A 66 3.17 3.21 14.75
CA ALA A 66 4.62 3.20 14.87
C ALA A 66 5.21 1.82 14.53
N ARG A 67 4.60 0.74 15.02
CA ARG A 67 5.02 -0.65 14.68
C ARG A 67 4.88 -0.94 13.20
N ASP A 68 3.77 -0.52 12.59
CA ASP A 68 3.51 -0.72 11.16
C ASP A 68 4.55 0.03 10.30
N ARG A 69 4.82 1.29 10.64
CA ARG A 69 5.88 2.08 9.99
C ARG A 69 7.26 1.42 10.11
N GLN A 70 7.63 0.97 11.31
CA GLN A 70 8.89 0.29 11.52
C GLN A 70 8.98 -1.01 10.72
N ALA A 71 7.88 -1.77 10.61
CA ALA A 71 7.84 -2.99 9.82
C ALA A 71 8.04 -2.71 8.32
N LEU A 72 7.45 -1.63 7.79
CA LEU A 72 7.65 -1.19 6.41
C LEU A 72 9.10 -0.77 6.14
N GLU A 73 9.69 0.02 7.03
CA GLU A 73 11.09 0.44 6.93
C GLU A 73 12.03 -0.78 6.96
N ASN A 74 11.80 -1.73 7.86
CA ASN A 74 12.56 -2.98 7.93
C ASN A 74 12.39 -3.84 6.67
N ALA A 75 11.19 -3.88 6.09
CA ALA A 75 10.91 -4.63 4.87
C ALA A 75 11.66 -4.04 3.67
N VAL A 76 11.73 -2.71 3.57
CA VAL A 76 12.52 -2.01 2.53
C VAL A 76 14.01 -2.35 2.66
N VAL A 77 14.57 -2.22 3.86
CA VAL A 77 15.98 -2.57 4.12
C VAL A 77 16.27 -4.03 3.77
N THR A 78 15.38 -4.94 4.17
CA THR A 78 15.53 -6.37 3.89
C THR A 78 15.46 -6.65 2.40
N ARG A 79 14.50 -6.04 1.69
CA ARG A 79 14.36 -6.15 0.22
C ARG A 79 15.65 -5.71 -0.48
N ASP A 80 16.18 -4.55 -0.11
CA ASP A 80 17.36 -4.00 -0.77
C ASP A 80 18.60 -4.87 -0.54
N ALA A 81 18.75 -5.41 0.67
CA ALA A 81 19.79 -6.39 0.98
C ALA A 81 19.65 -7.68 0.15
N LEU A 82 18.42 -8.16 -0.07
CA LEU A 82 18.17 -9.35 -0.90
C LEU A 82 18.48 -9.08 -2.38
N LEU A 83 18.08 -7.91 -2.91
CA LEU A 83 18.39 -7.52 -4.28
C LEU A 83 19.90 -7.37 -4.51
N ALA A 84 20.63 -6.77 -3.58
CA ALA A 84 22.09 -6.67 -3.67
C ALA A 84 22.76 -8.05 -3.69
N ARG A 85 22.26 -9.00 -2.89
CA ARG A 85 22.75 -10.39 -2.88
C ARG A 85 22.44 -11.12 -4.18
N LEU A 86 21.24 -10.94 -4.73
CA LEU A 86 20.86 -11.52 -6.03
C LEU A 86 21.76 -10.98 -7.14
N ALA A 87 21.96 -9.66 -7.21
CA ALA A 87 22.85 -9.04 -8.19
C ALA A 87 24.29 -9.56 -8.09
N ALA A 88 24.81 -9.77 -6.87
CA ALA A 88 26.13 -10.38 -6.67
C ALA A 88 26.19 -11.84 -7.15
N CYS A 89 25.14 -12.63 -6.93
CA CYS A 89 25.02 -13.99 -7.44
C CYS A 89 24.94 -14.02 -8.98
N GLU A 90 24.12 -13.15 -9.57
CA GLU A 90 24.01 -13.01 -11.02
C GLU A 90 25.34 -12.63 -11.67
N ALA A 91 26.10 -11.73 -11.04
CA ALA A 91 27.45 -11.36 -11.46
C ALA A 91 28.43 -12.55 -11.39
N ALA A 92 28.42 -13.29 -10.28
CA ALA A 92 29.29 -14.44 -10.10
C ALA A 92 29.00 -15.58 -11.10
N LEU A 93 27.75 -15.69 -11.55
CA LEU A 93 27.31 -16.68 -12.53
C LEU A 93 27.43 -16.20 -13.99
N GLY A 94 27.83 -14.95 -14.23
CA GLY A 94 27.93 -14.39 -15.57
C GLY A 94 26.59 -14.22 -16.28
N LEU A 95 25.50 -14.04 -15.53
CA LEU A 95 24.13 -13.93 -16.06
C LEU A 95 23.68 -12.49 -16.36
N GLN A 96 24.60 -11.52 -16.32
CA GLN A 96 24.29 -10.09 -16.39
C GLN A 96 23.80 -9.61 -17.77
N ASP A 97 24.05 -10.37 -18.84
CA ASP A 97 23.78 -9.93 -20.22
C ASP A 97 22.32 -10.10 -20.70
N ALA A 98 21.42 -10.68 -19.88
CA ALA A 98 20.05 -11.02 -20.31
C ALA A 98 18.95 -10.06 -19.83
N HIS A 99 19.28 -8.99 -19.08
CA HIS A 99 18.30 -8.14 -18.38
C HIS A 99 18.18 -6.70 -18.91
N ASP A 100 18.52 -6.46 -20.18
CA ASP A 100 18.05 -5.27 -20.91
C ASP A 100 16.53 -5.34 -21.11
N HIS A 101 15.78 -5.03 -20.06
CA HIS A 101 14.34 -4.87 -20.13
C HIS A 101 14.03 -3.63 -20.99
N ARG A 102 13.64 -3.89 -22.25
CA ARG A 102 12.86 -2.96 -23.07
C ARG A 102 11.71 -2.43 -22.21
N PRO A 103 11.54 -1.10 -22.08
CA PRO A 103 10.48 -0.56 -21.22
C PRO A 103 9.12 -1.00 -21.77
N VAL A 104 8.35 -1.71 -20.95
CA VAL A 104 6.95 -2.04 -21.20
C VAL A 104 6.15 -0.73 -21.12
N GLY A 105 5.92 -0.10 -22.26
CA GLY A 105 5.13 1.12 -22.34
C GLY A 105 5.04 1.83 -23.70
N ALA A 106 5.64 1.33 -24.79
CA ALA A 106 5.66 2.05 -26.06
C ALA A 106 4.61 1.61 -27.10
N ASP A 107 3.81 0.57 -26.84
CA ASP A 107 2.87 0.02 -27.85
C ASP A 107 1.41 0.10 -27.37
N ALA A 108 0.87 1.31 -27.27
CA ALA A 108 -0.58 1.51 -27.22
C ALA A 108 -0.95 2.76 -28.05
N GLY A 109 -0.97 2.60 -29.38
CA GLY A 109 -1.30 3.69 -30.29
C GLY A 109 -1.61 3.27 -31.73
N GLY A 110 -2.00 2.01 -31.96
CA GLY A 110 -2.57 1.59 -33.23
C GLY A 110 -4.04 2.00 -33.30
N SER A 111 -4.35 3.14 -33.93
CA SER A 111 -5.70 3.42 -34.42
C SER A 111 -5.69 3.55 -35.94
N ALA A 112 -6.31 2.56 -36.55
CA ALA A 112 -6.63 2.44 -37.96
C ALA A 112 -7.19 3.73 -38.57
N ARG A 113 -6.65 4.13 -39.72
CA ARG A 113 -7.41 4.89 -40.73
C ARG A 113 -7.39 4.13 -42.04
N ALA A 114 -8.38 3.27 -42.20
CA ALA A 114 -8.89 2.90 -43.50
C ALA A 114 -9.45 4.16 -44.16
N ARG A 115 -8.86 4.57 -45.29
CA ARG A 115 -9.53 5.47 -46.24
C ARG A 115 -9.38 4.90 -47.65
N HIS A 116 -10.49 4.29 -48.05
CA HIS A 116 -11.04 4.18 -49.40
C HIS A 116 -10.22 4.83 -50.52
N ARG A 117 -9.79 3.99 -51.47
CA ARG A 117 -9.33 4.41 -52.80
C ARG A 117 -10.51 4.22 -53.77
N PRO A 118 -11.01 5.25 -54.47
CA PRO A 118 -11.86 5.03 -55.63
C PRO A 118 -10.97 4.80 -56.87
N MET A 119 -11.31 3.80 -57.68
CA MET A 119 -10.76 3.65 -59.03
C MET A 119 -11.56 4.50 -60.02
N ALA A 120 -10.83 4.99 -61.03
CA ALA A 120 -11.36 5.56 -62.26
C ALA A 120 -12.11 4.51 -63.09
#